data_AF-A0A349KA31-F1
#
_entry.id   AF-A0A349KA31-F1
#
_cell.length_a   1.000
_cell.length_b   1.000
_cell.length_c   1.000
_cell.angle_alpha   90.00
_cell.angle_beta   90.00
_cell.angle_gamma   90.00
#
_symmetry.space_group_name_H-M   'P 1'
#
loop_
_entity.id
_entity.type
_entity.pdbx_description
1 polymer ?
#
loop_
_entity_poly.entity_id
_entity_poly.type
_entity_poly.pdbx_seq_one_letter_code
_entity_poly.pdbx_strand_id
1 'polypeptide(L)'
;MRTQGWNDTHEKLYRMSIDGKWNQMGDEITDEMLDSFAVIGTYDQIAGKIKSTYGKYATSVSFGMDTQNEEEENILRDVIKNLKDS
;
A
#
# COMPACT_ATOMS: atom_id res chain seq x y z
N MET A 1 18.08 9.98 2.10
CA MET A 1 17.12 8.99 2.63
C MET A 1 17.87 8.13 3.64
N ARG A 2 17.35 7.96 4.87
CA ARG A 2 18.00 7.12 5.90
C ARG A 2 17.73 5.65 5.59
N THR A 3 18.57 5.03 4.76
CA THR A 3 18.56 3.58 4.44
C THR A 3 19.38 2.78 5.46
N GLN A 4 19.14 2.95 6.76
CA GLN A 4 19.92 2.26 7.80
C GLN A 4 19.38 0.83 8.10
N GLY A 5 18.55 0.24 7.22
CA GLY A 5 17.85 -1.03 7.50
C GLY A 5 17.79 -2.06 6.38
N TRP A 6 17.55 -1.67 5.11
CA TRP A 6 17.29 -2.64 4.02
C TRP A 6 18.23 -2.51 2.81
N ASN A 7 19.40 -1.91 3.01
CA ASN A 7 20.35 -1.68 1.92
C ASN A 7 20.82 -3.01 1.28
N ASP A 8 21.07 -4.02 2.10
CA ASP A 8 21.45 -5.36 1.65
C ASP A 8 20.31 -6.05 0.87
N THR A 9 19.07 -5.92 1.36
CA THR A 9 17.88 -6.45 0.68
C THR A 9 17.66 -5.79 -0.68
N HIS A 10 17.87 -4.47 -0.77
CA HIS A 10 17.79 -3.74 -2.03
C HIS A 10 18.80 -4.26 -3.06
N GLU A 11 20.07 -4.43 -2.68
CA GLU A 11 21.10 -4.95 -3.57
C GLU A 11 20.80 -6.39 -4.03
N LYS A 12 20.29 -7.22 -3.12
CA LYS A 12 19.90 -8.61 -3.42
C LYS A 12 18.75 -8.66 -4.41
N LEU A 13 17.68 -7.90 -4.17
CA LEU A 13 16.55 -7.77 -5.07
C LEU A 13 16.99 -7.22 -6.43
N TYR A 14 17.84 -6.20 -6.48
CA TYR A 14 18.37 -5.67 -7.74
C TYR A 14 19.06 -6.76 -8.58
N ARG A 15 19.93 -7.57 -7.96
CA ARG A 15 20.60 -8.69 -8.65
C ARG A 15 19.60 -9.76 -9.13
N MET A 16 18.61 -10.11 -8.29
CA MET A 16 17.57 -11.07 -8.66
C MET A 16 16.73 -10.60 -9.87
N SER A 17 16.50 -9.29 -9.99
CA SER A 17 15.78 -8.69 -11.12
C SER A 17 16.54 -8.87 -12.42
N ILE A 18 17.85 -8.58 -12.41
CA ILE A 18 18.74 -8.78 -13.56
C ILE A 18 18.84 -10.27 -13.94
N ASP A 19 18.88 -11.16 -12.95
CA ASP A 19 18.93 -12.61 -13.15
C ASP A 19 17.56 -13.21 -13.59
N GLY A 20 16.49 -12.40 -13.69
CA GLY A 20 15.16 -12.86 -14.07
C GLY A 20 14.43 -13.68 -13.00
N LYS A 21 14.88 -13.66 -11.74
CA LYS A 21 14.36 -14.45 -10.62
C LYS A 21 13.15 -13.80 -9.92
N TRP A 22 12.24 -13.20 -10.68
CA TRP A 22 11.09 -12.45 -10.16
C TRP A 22 10.21 -13.27 -9.21
N ASN A 23 9.98 -14.55 -9.51
CA ASN A 23 9.16 -15.44 -8.69
C ASN A 23 9.73 -15.68 -7.27
N GLN A 24 11.05 -15.49 -7.08
CA GLN A 24 11.72 -15.72 -5.81
C GLN A 24 11.91 -14.41 -5.01
N MET A 25 11.66 -13.25 -5.62
CA MET A 25 11.89 -11.96 -4.96
C MET A 25 10.97 -11.74 -3.76
N GLY A 26 9.76 -12.30 -3.80
CA GLY A 26 8.80 -12.19 -2.70
C GLY A 26 9.35 -12.76 -1.39
N ASP A 27 10.16 -13.82 -1.46
CA ASP A 27 10.75 -14.48 -0.28
C ASP A 27 11.73 -13.56 0.49
N GLU A 28 12.22 -12.51 -0.15
CA GLU A 28 13.15 -11.53 0.45
C GLU A 28 12.43 -10.32 1.04
N ILE A 29 11.13 -10.17 0.83
CA ILE A 29 10.33 -9.04 1.33
C ILE A 29 9.66 -9.47 2.63
N THR A 30 10.06 -8.87 3.75
CA THR A 30 9.48 -9.18 5.06
C THR A 30 8.15 -8.44 5.30
N ASP A 31 7.34 -8.93 6.22
CA ASP A 31 6.10 -8.25 6.63
C ASP A 31 6.39 -6.85 7.20
N GLU A 32 7.50 -6.67 7.93
CA GLU A 32 7.92 -5.34 8.43
C GLU A 32 8.23 -4.37 7.27
N MET A 33 8.84 -4.86 6.20
CA MET A 33 9.05 -4.07 4.99
C MET A 33 7.72 -3.70 4.36
N LEU A 34 6.81 -4.66 4.22
CA LEU A 34 5.48 -4.42 3.67
C LEU A 34 4.70 -3.42 4.51
N ASP A 35 4.67 -3.54 5.83
CA ASP A 35 3.95 -2.65 6.75
C ASP A 35 4.42 -1.19 6.67
N SER A 36 5.64 -0.95 6.21
CA SER A 36 6.16 0.40 6.02
C SER A 36 5.62 1.10 4.76
N PHE A 37 5.07 0.36 3.79
CA PHE A 37 4.53 0.89 2.54
C PHE A 37 3.04 0.58 2.34
N ALA A 38 2.62 -0.61 2.73
CA ALA A 38 1.25 -1.07 2.63
C ALA A 38 0.37 -0.33 3.65
N VAL A 39 -0.76 0.15 3.17
CA VAL A 39 -1.78 0.74 4.05
C VAL A 39 -2.85 -0.31 4.25
N ILE A 40 -2.89 -0.88 5.45
CA ILE A 40 -3.81 -1.97 5.82
C ILE A 40 -4.78 -1.47 6.88
N GLY A 41 -6.08 -1.68 6.67
CA GLY A 41 -7.12 -1.31 7.62
C GLY A 41 -8.50 -1.73 7.14
N THR A 42 -9.45 -1.74 8.06
CA THR A 42 -10.88 -1.92 7.76
C THR A 42 -11.44 -0.70 7.03
N TYR A 43 -12.63 -0.82 6.43
CA TYR A 43 -13.22 0.25 5.62
C TYR A 43 -13.42 1.57 6.39
N ASP A 44 -13.71 1.50 7.70
CA ASP A 44 -13.81 2.67 8.57
C ASP A 44 -12.47 3.37 8.84
N GLN A 45 -11.35 2.66 8.71
CA GLN A 45 -10.01 3.17 9.01
C GLN A 45 -9.21 3.56 7.77
N ILE A 46 -9.47 2.90 6.63
CA ILE A 46 -8.58 2.91 5.48
C ILE A 46 -8.39 4.32 4.90
N ALA A 47 -9.46 5.13 4.87
CA ALA A 47 -9.39 6.51 4.38
C ALA A 47 -8.40 7.36 5.21
N GLY A 48 -8.50 7.28 6.54
CA GLY A 48 -7.61 8.00 7.44
C GLY A 48 -6.15 7.53 7.34
N LYS A 49 -5.94 6.21 7.24
CA LYS A 49 -4.59 5.64 7.10
C LYS A 49 -3.95 6.03 5.76
N ILE A 50 -4.67 5.97 4.65
CA ILE A 50 -4.18 6.40 3.33
C ILE A 50 -3.70 7.85 3.40
N LYS A 51 -4.52 8.73 4.01
CA LYS A 51 -4.17 10.15 4.13
C LYS A 51 -2.96 10.38 5.05
N SER A 52 -2.89 9.68 6.18
CA SER A 52 -1.75 9.79 7.10
C SER A 52 -0.43 9.39 6.43
N THR A 53 -0.43 8.31 5.64
CA THR A 53 0.78 7.78 5.00
C THR A 53 1.17 8.57 3.75
N TYR A 54 0.20 8.86 2.87
CA TYR A 54 0.49 9.39 1.53
C TYR A 54 -0.05 10.80 1.27
N GLY A 55 -0.89 11.36 2.13
CA GLY A 55 -1.56 12.65 1.88
C GLY A 55 -0.63 13.86 1.75
N LYS A 56 0.62 13.76 2.21
CA LYS A 56 1.67 14.80 1.99
C LYS A 56 2.39 14.66 0.66
N TYR A 57 2.34 13.48 0.03
CA TYR A 57 3.13 13.12 -1.14
C TYR A 57 2.27 12.95 -2.40
N ALA A 58 1.01 12.55 -2.24
CA ALA A 58 0.07 12.28 -3.33
C ALA A 58 -1.12 13.23 -3.29
N THR A 59 -1.38 13.89 -4.42
CA THR A 59 -2.56 14.75 -4.62
C THR A 59 -3.79 13.97 -5.05
N SER A 60 -3.59 12.78 -5.61
CA SER A 60 -4.65 11.90 -6.11
C SER A 60 -4.34 10.45 -5.74
N VAL A 61 -5.38 9.68 -5.40
CA VAL A 61 -5.28 8.24 -5.14
C VAL A 61 -6.36 7.50 -5.92
N SER A 62 -6.02 6.32 -6.42
CA SER A 62 -7.01 5.38 -6.97
C SER A 62 -7.34 4.36 -5.88
N PHE A 63 -8.62 4.20 -5.58
CA PHE A 63 -9.10 3.21 -4.63
C PHE A 63 -10.16 2.36 -5.34
N GLY A 64 -9.82 1.10 -5.59
CA GLY A 64 -10.71 0.11 -6.21
C GLY A 64 -11.20 -0.88 -5.16
N MET A 65 -12.51 -1.00 -5.04
CA MET A 65 -13.18 -2.06 -4.30
C MET A 65 -14.16 -2.72 -5.26
N ASP A 66 -14.10 -4.05 -5.38
CA ASP A 66 -15.10 -4.79 -6.13
C ASP A 66 -16.39 -4.81 -5.30
N THR A 67 -17.50 -4.41 -5.92
CA THR A 67 -18.80 -4.26 -5.24
C THR A 67 -19.82 -5.14 -5.95
N GLN A 68 -20.38 -6.10 -5.24
CA GLN A 68 -21.32 -7.10 -5.76
C GLN A 68 -22.77 -6.85 -5.28
N ASN A 69 -22.97 -5.96 -4.30
CA ASN A 69 -24.27 -5.63 -3.74
C ASN A 69 -24.36 -4.16 -3.29
N GLU A 70 -25.56 -3.70 -2.94
CA GLU A 70 -25.82 -2.31 -2.53
C GLU A 70 -25.12 -1.93 -1.21
N GLU A 71 -24.90 -2.87 -0.29
CA GLU A 71 -24.21 -2.60 0.98
C GLU A 71 -22.74 -2.26 0.75
N GLU A 72 -22.05 -3.04 -0.08
CA GLU A 72 -20.67 -2.80 -0.50
C GLU A 72 -20.51 -1.50 -1.27
N GLU A 73 -21.50 -1.14 -2.11
CA GLU A 73 -21.49 0.14 -2.81
C GLU A 73 -21.60 1.31 -1.83
N ASN A 74 -22.45 1.21 -0.80
CA ASN A 74 -22.57 2.22 0.24
C ASN A 74 -21.26 2.37 1.05
N ILE A 75 -20.62 1.25 1.40
CA ILE A 75 -19.31 1.26 2.06
C ILE A 75 -18.27 1.99 1.20
N LEU A 76 -18.18 1.66 -0.09
CA LEU A 76 -17.25 2.33 -0.99
C LEU A 76 -17.52 3.84 -1.07
N ARG A 77 -18.80 4.24 -1.14
CA ARG A 77 -19.19 5.67 -1.14
C ARG A 77 -18.74 6.38 0.14
N ASP A 78 -18.90 5.74 1.29
CA ASP A 78 -18.45 6.29 2.58
C ASP A 78 -16.93 6.42 2.66
N VAL A 79 -16.18 5.40 2.18
CA VAL A 79 -14.71 5.46 2.10
C VAL A 79 -14.25 6.62 1.21
N ILE A 80 -14.84 6.76 0.02
CA ILE A 80 -14.52 7.84 -0.93
C ILE A 80 -14.85 9.20 -0.33
N LYS A 81 -15.97 9.32 0.39
CA LYS A 81 -16.35 10.56 1.07
C LYS A 81 -15.32 10.93 2.15
N ASN A 82 -14.95 9.98 3.00
CA ASN A 82 -13.95 10.20 4.05
C ASN A 82 -12.57 10.59 3.48
N LEU A 83 -12.19 10.04 2.33
CA LEU A 83 -10.97 10.43 1.61
C LEU A 83 -11.00 11.87 1.07
N LYS A 84 -12.19 12.38 0.72
CA LYS A 84 -12.36 13.75 0.18
C LYS A 84 -12.51 14.81 1.27
N ASP A 85 -13.21 14.48 2.35
CA ASP A 85 -13.61 15.45 3.38
C ASP A 85 -12.50 15.70 4.42
N SER A 86 -11.53 14.79 4.51
CA SER A 86 -10.35 14.95 5.38
C SER A 86 -9.35 15.87 4.74
#